data_AF-A0A521Z3M2-F1
#
_entry.id   AF-A0A521Z3M2-F1
#
_cell.length_a   1.000
_cell.length_b   1.000
_cell.length_c   1.000
_cell.angle_alpha   90.00
_cell.angle_beta   90.00
_cell.angle_gamma   90.00
#
_symmetry.space_group_name_H-M   'P 1'
#
loop_
_entity.id
_entity.type
_entity.pdbx_description
1 polymer ?
#
loop_
_entity_poly.entity_id
_entity_poly.type
_entity_poly.pdbx_seq_one_letter_code
_entity_poly.pdbx_strand_id
1 'polypeptide(L)'
;AGKYAFGWDSDMTQFGPKAHLASSVINWGPYYVKATKDALEGTWKTGGVWWGVKEGAIDLVSISDKVPADLKAKVDTVKAGLKDGSFAVWKGPILKQDGKEAVAKDAVADDKFLSTIDFYVKGVDGAVPSSK
;
A
#
# COMPACT_ATOMS: atom_id res chain seq x y z
N ALA A 1 -12.01 11.19 24.50
CA ALA A 1 -10.73 11.54 23.86
C ALA A 1 -10.84 11.34 22.35
N GLY A 2 -10.22 12.20 21.53
CA GLY A 2 -10.22 12.07 20.07
C GLY A 2 -9.42 10.84 19.60
N LYS A 3 -9.82 10.26 18.47
CA LYS A 3 -9.12 9.13 17.82
C LYS A 3 -8.42 9.63 16.56
N TYR A 4 -7.30 9.00 16.23
CA TYR A 4 -6.60 9.26 14.99
C TYR A 4 -7.05 8.32 13.88
N ALA A 5 -6.96 8.78 12.63
CA ALA A 5 -7.37 8.05 11.44
C ALA A 5 -6.52 8.44 10.23
N PHE A 6 -6.58 7.61 9.18
CA PHE A 6 -5.97 7.86 7.89
C PHE A 6 -7.06 8.00 6.84
N GLY A 7 -6.87 8.91 5.88
CA GLY A 7 -7.73 8.97 4.71
C GLY A 7 -7.41 7.85 3.71
N TRP A 8 -8.42 7.48 2.94
CA TRP A 8 -8.37 6.41 1.97
C TRP A 8 -8.82 6.92 0.60
N ASP A 9 -8.09 6.53 -0.44
CA ASP A 9 -8.22 6.90 -1.86
C ASP A 9 -8.04 8.39 -2.21
N SER A 10 -8.32 9.31 -1.31
CA SER A 10 -8.22 10.76 -1.50
C SER A 10 -7.60 11.46 -0.30
N ASP A 11 -7.19 12.72 -0.48
CA ASP A 11 -6.84 13.58 0.64
C ASP A 11 -8.12 13.91 1.44
N MET A 12 -8.20 13.36 2.65
CA MET A 12 -9.35 13.51 3.53
C MET A 12 -9.10 14.51 4.68
N THR A 13 -8.00 15.28 4.63
CA THR A 13 -7.60 16.21 5.71
C THR A 13 -8.75 17.13 6.14
N GLN A 14 -9.52 17.64 5.18
CA GLN A 14 -10.64 18.56 5.42
C GLN A 14 -11.80 17.96 6.23
N PHE A 15 -12.02 16.65 6.15
CA PHE A 15 -13.18 15.99 6.79
C PHE A 15 -12.95 15.62 8.25
N GLY A 16 -11.69 15.61 8.69
CA GLY A 16 -11.34 15.25 10.06
C GLY A 16 -10.02 15.86 10.52
N PRO A 17 -9.82 17.19 10.47
CA PRO A 17 -8.51 17.82 10.69
C PRO A 17 -7.90 17.54 12.07
N LYS A 18 -8.73 17.22 13.07
CA LYS A 18 -8.27 16.81 14.41
C LYS A 18 -7.83 15.34 14.46
N ALA A 19 -8.46 14.46 13.68
CA ALA A 19 -8.23 13.02 13.66
C ALA A 19 -7.21 12.58 12.59
N HIS A 20 -7.09 13.32 11.49
CA HIS A 20 -6.31 12.93 10.33
C HIS A 20 -4.79 12.98 10.60
N LEU A 21 -4.12 11.87 10.29
CA LEU A 21 -2.66 11.72 10.34
C LEU A 21 -1.99 11.78 8.96
N ALA A 22 -2.59 11.17 7.95
CA ALA A 22 -2.17 11.19 6.54
C ALA A 22 -3.28 10.55 5.67
N SER A 23 -3.16 10.64 4.34
CA SER A 23 -4.02 9.94 3.38
C SER A 23 -3.24 9.03 2.46
N SER A 24 -3.66 7.77 2.31
CA SER A 24 -3.21 6.91 1.21
C SER A 24 -4.07 7.21 -0.01
N VAL A 25 -3.50 7.88 -1.02
CA VAL A 25 -4.22 8.30 -2.22
C VAL A 25 -3.98 7.36 -3.38
N ILE A 26 -5.00 7.20 -4.22
CA ILE A 26 -4.89 6.53 -5.50
C ILE A 26 -4.94 7.57 -6.62
N ASN A 27 -3.90 7.57 -7.45
CA ASN A 27 -3.81 8.41 -8.64
C ASN A 27 -3.94 7.56 -9.91
N TRP A 28 -5.14 7.55 -10.48
CA TRP A 28 -5.42 6.84 -11.73
C TRP A 28 -4.92 7.58 -12.99
N GLY A 29 -4.53 8.85 -12.87
CA GLY A 29 -4.11 9.70 -13.99
C GLY A 29 -3.01 9.08 -14.86
N PRO A 30 -1.87 8.65 -14.29
CA PRO A 30 -0.80 8.00 -15.07
C PRO A 30 -1.29 6.80 -15.86
N TYR A 31 -2.17 5.98 -15.26
CA TYR A 31 -2.68 4.78 -15.93
C TYR A 31 -3.62 5.15 -17.07
N TYR A 32 -4.55 6.07 -16.86
CA TYR A 32 -5.47 6.51 -17.91
C TYR A 32 -4.74 7.16 -19.09
N VAL A 33 -3.72 7.98 -18.84
CA VAL A 33 -2.90 8.56 -19.91
C VAL A 33 -2.21 7.47 -20.73
N LYS A 34 -1.58 6.48 -20.08
CA LYS A 34 -0.94 5.34 -20.77
C LYS A 34 -1.98 4.54 -21.56
N ALA A 35 -3.08 4.17 -20.91
CA ALA A 35 -4.15 3.37 -21.49
C ALA A 35 -4.74 3.99 -22.76
N THR A 36 -5.10 5.27 -22.70
CA THR A 36 -5.63 6.01 -23.85
C THR A 36 -4.58 6.10 -24.97
N LYS A 37 -3.31 6.36 -24.62
CA LYS A 37 -2.23 6.40 -25.62
C LYS A 37 -2.06 5.06 -26.34
N ASP A 38 -2.00 3.95 -25.61
CA ASP A 38 -1.84 2.62 -26.19
C ASP A 38 -3.02 2.26 -27.13
N ALA A 39 -4.24 2.68 -26.78
CA ALA A 39 -5.41 2.47 -27.62
C ALA A 39 -5.33 3.30 -28.93
N LEU A 40 -4.96 4.58 -28.83
CA LEU A 40 -4.79 5.46 -29.98
C LEU A 40 -3.67 5.01 -30.92
N GLU A 41 -2.60 4.45 -30.37
CA GLU A 41 -1.46 3.92 -31.13
C GLU A 41 -1.66 2.48 -31.62
N GLY A 42 -2.78 1.83 -31.27
CA GLY A 42 -3.06 0.44 -31.64
C GLY A 42 -2.13 -0.58 -30.96
N THR A 43 -1.45 -0.18 -29.88
CA THR A 43 -0.49 -1.00 -29.12
C THR A 43 -1.08 -1.60 -27.85
N TRP A 44 -2.37 -1.35 -27.57
CA TRP A 44 -3.08 -1.88 -26.42
C TRP A 44 -2.95 -3.41 -26.32
N LYS A 45 -2.70 -3.89 -25.09
CA LYS A 45 -2.68 -5.32 -24.76
C LYS A 45 -3.56 -5.58 -23.54
N THR A 46 -4.32 -6.68 -23.59
CA THR A 46 -5.08 -7.17 -22.44
C THR A 46 -4.13 -7.74 -21.38
N GLY A 47 -4.38 -7.43 -20.10
CA GLY A 47 -3.59 -7.94 -18.99
C GLY A 47 -3.95 -7.27 -17.67
N GLY A 48 -3.34 -7.77 -16.59
CA GLY A 48 -3.41 -7.14 -15.27
C GLY A 48 -2.36 -6.04 -15.13
N VAL A 49 -2.68 -5.00 -14.37
CA VAL A 49 -1.76 -3.92 -14.02
C VAL A 49 -1.77 -3.77 -12.51
N TRP A 50 -0.59 -3.84 -11.89
CA TRP A 50 -0.40 -3.63 -10.46
C TRP A 50 0.62 -2.50 -10.27
N TRP A 51 0.11 -1.28 -10.10
CA TRP A 51 0.93 -0.08 -9.95
C TRP A 51 0.87 0.44 -8.52
N GLY A 52 2.01 0.88 -8.01
CA GLY A 52 2.17 1.37 -6.65
C GLY A 52 2.86 2.72 -6.60
N VAL A 53 3.72 2.90 -5.59
CA VAL A 53 4.49 4.13 -5.37
C VAL A 53 5.49 4.38 -6.51
N LYS A 54 6.07 3.32 -7.07
CA LYS A 54 7.02 3.40 -8.19
C LYS A 54 6.43 4.08 -9.41
N GLU A 55 5.21 3.71 -9.80
CA GLU A 55 4.50 4.26 -10.95
C GLU A 55 3.72 5.54 -10.63
N GLY A 56 3.73 5.98 -9.36
CA GLY A 56 2.99 7.15 -8.89
C GLY A 56 1.47 6.92 -8.83
N ALA A 57 1.03 5.67 -8.83
CA ALA A 57 -0.39 5.30 -8.72
C ALA A 57 -0.88 5.30 -7.26
N ILE A 58 0.02 5.09 -6.29
CA ILE A 58 -0.26 5.14 -4.85
C ILE A 58 0.72 6.11 -4.19
N ASP A 59 0.23 6.96 -3.29
CA ASP A 59 1.09 7.80 -2.46
C ASP A 59 0.52 8.00 -1.04
N LEU A 60 1.38 8.31 -0.08
CA LEU A 60 0.97 8.79 1.24
C LEU A 60 1.18 10.30 1.31
N VAL A 61 0.10 11.07 1.44
CA VAL A 61 0.08 12.54 1.37
C VAL A 61 -0.47 13.17 2.64
N SER A 62 -0.27 14.50 2.74
CA SER A 62 -0.89 15.34 3.77
C SER A 62 -0.59 14.87 5.20
N ILE A 63 0.68 14.52 5.45
CA ILE A 63 1.13 14.05 6.76
C ILE A 63 0.98 15.18 7.78
N SER A 64 0.14 14.94 8.78
CA SER A 64 -0.24 15.89 9.83
C SER A 64 0.95 16.42 10.61
N ASP A 65 0.88 17.67 11.07
CA ASP A 65 1.88 18.27 11.97
C ASP A 65 1.90 17.64 13.37
N LYS A 66 0.91 16.80 13.67
CA LYS A 66 0.89 15.98 14.88
C LYS A 66 1.89 14.81 14.82
N VAL A 67 2.41 14.48 13.63
CA VAL A 67 3.41 13.42 13.45
C VAL A 67 4.80 13.99 13.72
N PRO A 68 5.57 13.43 14.69
CA PRO A 68 6.94 13.85 14.95
C PRO A 68 7.85 13.79 13.71
N ALA A 69 8.83 14.69 13.66
CA ALA A 69 9.72 14.83 12.52
C ALA A 69 10.53 13.55 12.20
N ASP A 70 10.95 12.80 13.22
CA ASP A 70 11.67 11.53 13.02
C ASP A 70 10.77 10.47 12.37
N LEU A 71 9.46 10.47 12.65
CA LEU A 71 8.51 9.59 11.99
C LEU A 71 8.22 10.04 10.55
N LYS A 72 8.13 11.35 10.29
CA LYS A 72 8.04 11.88 8.92
C LYS A 72 9.24 11.43 8.08
N ALA A 73 10.46 11.53 8.61
CA ALA A 73 11.67 11.07 7.92
C ALA A 73 11.70 9.55 7.66
N LYS A 74 11.18 8.73 8.59
CA LYS A 74 11.00 7.28 8.36
C LYS A 74 10.02 7.00 7.23
N VAL A 75 8.90 7.74 7.17
CA VAL A 75 7.94 7.63 6.07
C VAL A 75 8.60 7.97 4.74
N ASP A 76 9.36 9.06 4.67
CA ASP A 76 10.06 9.45 3.43
C ASP A 76 11.07 8.38 2.99
N THR A 77 11.79 7.78 3.94
CA THR A 77 12.73 6.66 3.68
C THR A 77 11.99 5.45 3.10
N VAL A 78 10.86 5.06 3.70
CA VAL A 78 10.05 3.94 3.20
C VAL A 78 9.44 4.25 1.84
N LYS A 79 8.93 5.47 1.61
CA LYS A 79 8.40 5.90 0.31
C LYS A 79 9.46 5.85 -0.78
N ALA A 80 10.67 6.32 -0.49
CA ALA A 80 11.81 6.21 -1.41
C ALA A 80 12.12 4.74 -1.71
N GLY A 81 12.18 3.90 -0.69
CA GLY A 81 12.43 2.47 -0.85
C GLY A 81 11.36 1.70 -1.63
N LEU A 82 10.09 2.06 -1.46
CA LEU A 82 8.99 1.51 -2.27
C LEU A 82 9.08 1.95 -3.73
N LYS A 83 9.58 3.17 -3.98
CA LYS A 83 9.73 3.72 -5.32
C LYS A 83 10.90 3.10 -6.08
N ASP A 84 12.05 2.95 -5.42
CA ASP A 84 13.27 2.40 -6.04
C ASP A 84 13.38 0.86 -5.94
N GLY A 85 12.53 0.22 -5.13
CA GLY A 85 12.48 -1.23 -4.94
C GLY A 85 13.42 -1.76 -3.84
N SER A 86 14.11 -0.89 -3.10
CA SER A 86 14.96 -1.29 -1.96
C SER A 86 14.16 -1.67 -0.70
N PHE A 87 12.88 -1.27 -0.63
CA PHE A 87 11.96 -1.67 0.44
C PHE A 87 10.80 -2.50 -0.12
N ALA A 88 10.51 -3.63 0.52
CA ALA A 88 9.38 -4.50 0.20
C ALA A 88 8.55 -4.77 1.47
N VAL A 89 7.23 -4.54 1.37
CA VAL A 89 6.29 -4.74 2.50
C VAL A 89 6.25 -6.21 2.92
N TRP A 90 6.21 -7.13 1.94
CA TRP A 90 6.14 -8.57 2.17
C TRP A 90 7.52 -9.23 2.09
N LYS A 91 8.46 -8.72 2.88
CA LYS A 91 9.78 -9.34 3.09
C LYS A 91 9.79 -10.11 4.42
N GLY A 92 10.18 -11.38 4.37
CA GLY A 92 10.18 -12.25 5.54
C GLY A 92 11.30 -11.95 6.55
N PRO A 93 11.20 -12.49 7.77
CA PRO A 93 10.24 -13.53 8.16
C PRO A 93 8.85 -12.96 8.45
N ILE A 94 7.82 -13.54 7.81
CA ILE A 94 6.41 -13.25 8.10
C ILE A 94 5.74 -14.54 8.52
N LEU A 95 5.10 -14.51 9.69
CA LEU A 95 4.31 -15.62 10.21
C LEU A 95 2.81 -15.31 10.05
N LYS A 96 2.02 -16.35 9.82
CA LYS A 96 0.57 -16.32 9.93
C LYS A 96 0.15 -16.18 11.40
N GLN A 97 -1.12 -15.82 11.62
CA GLN A 97 -1.72 -15.68 12.94
C GLN A 97 -1.63 -16.98 13.76
N ASP A 98 -1.70 -18.15 13.10
CA ASP A 98 -1.55 -19.48 13.71
C ASP A 98 -0.10 -19.90 13.97
N GLY A 99 0.87 -19.01 13.68
CA GLY A 99 2.30 -19.25 13.88
C GLY A 99 3.00 -19.98 12.75
N LYS A 100 2.30 -20.46 11.72
CA LYS A 100 2.94 -21.05 10.53
C LYS A 100 3.68 -19.99 9.73
N GLU A 101 4.76 -20.39 9.06
CA GLU A 101 5.49 -19.49 8.16
C GLU A 101 4.64 -19.11 6.94
N ALA A 102 4.64 -17.83 6.58
CA ALA A 102 4.00 -17.30 5.38
C ALA A 102 5.06 -16.87 4.34
N VAL A 103 6.08 -16.14 4.79
CA VAL A 103 7.22 -15.73 3.97
C VAL A 103 8.49 -16.04 4.74
N ALA A 104 9.35 -16.87 4.16
CA ALA A 104 10.62 -17.28 4.75
C ALA A 104 11.54 -16.08 5.00
N LYS A 105 12.45 -16.22 5.96
CA LYS A 105 13.43 -15.17 6.29
C LYS A 105 14.15 -14.66 5.04
N ASP A 106 14.23 -13.34 4.90
CA ASP A 106 14.89 -12.60 3.82
C ASP A 106 14.28 -12.78 2.42
N ALA A 107 13.30 -13.68 2.24
CA ALA A 107 12.53 -13.84 1.00
C ALA A 107 11.58 -12.64 0.80
N VAL A 108 11.37 -12.25 -0.45
CA VAL A 108 10.38 -11.23 -0.83
C VAL A 108 9.27 -11.93 -1.59
N ALA A 109 8.03 -11.75 -1.15
CA ALA A 109 6.87 -12.33 -1.81
C ALA A 109 6.66 -11.74 -3.21
N ASP A 110 6.22 -12.57 -4.16
CA ASP A 110 5.86 -12.15 -5.51
C ASP A 110 4.37 -11.85 -5.63
N ASP A 111 3.98 -11.22 -6.74
CA ASP A 111 2.58 -10.85 -7.01
C ASP A 111 1.64 -12.07 -6.99
N LYS A 112 2.14 -13.25 -7.40
CA LYS A 112 1.36 -14.49 -7.35
C LYS A 112 1.00 -14.84 -5.91
N PHE A 113 1.96 -14.83 -5.00
CA PHE A 113 1.70 -15.03 -3.57
C PHE A 113 0.71 -13.97 -3.07
N LEU A 114 0.96 -12.69 -3.36
CA LEU A 114 0.13 -11.58 -2.88
C LEU A 114 -1.34 -11.69 -3.33
N SER A 115 -1.57 -12.16 -4.55
CA SER A 115 -2.93 -12.38 -5.10
C SER A 115 -3.71 -13.51 -4.43
N THR A 116 -3.06 -14.32 -3.60
CA THR A 116 -3.64 -15.52 -2.96
C THR A 116 -3.70 -15.43 -1.44
N ILE A 117 -3.42 -14.26 -0.85
CA ILE A 117 -3.44 -14.09 0.60
C ILE A 117 -4.87 -14.27 1.13
N ASP A 118 -5.06 -15.32 1.90
CA ASP A 118 -6.32 -15.72 2.54
C ASP A 118 -6.15 -15.96 4.05
N PHE A 119 -5.13 -15.35 4.65
CA PHE A 119 -4.76 -15.50 6.05
C PHE A 119 -4.41 -14.16 6.67
N TYR A 120 -4.50 -14.06 8.00
CA TYR A 120 -3.92 -12.95 8.75
C TYR A 120 -2.51 -13.27 9.23
N VAL A 121 -1.68 -12.24 9.35
CA VAL A 121 -0.32 -12.35 9.92
C VAL A 121 -0.36 -12.38 11.44
N LYS A 122 0.72 -12.87 12.05
CA LYS A 122 0.90 -12.88 13.51
C LYS A 122 0.70 -11.48 14.11
N GLY A 123 -0.13 -11.40 15.15
CA GLY A 123 -0.46 -10.14 15.85
C GLY A 123 -1.76 -9.48 15.40
N VAL A 124 -2.42 -9.97 14.35
CA VAL A 124 -3.78 -9.58 14.02
C VAL A 124 -4.75 -10.38 14.87
N ASP A 125 -5.71 -9.71 15.50
CA ASP A 125 -6.87 -10.34 16.14
C ASP A 125 -8.07 -10.28 15.20
N GLY A 126 -8.69 -11.43 14.95
CA GLY A 126 -9.75 -11.59 13.96
C GLY A 126 -9.72 -12.99 13.33
N ALA A 127 -10.73 -13.31 12.54
CA ALA A 127 -10.79 -14.54 11.74
C ALA A 127 -11.07 -14.18 10.28
N VAL A 128 -10.40 -14.85 9.35
CA VAL A 128 -10.74 -14.73 7.94
C VAL A 128 -12.16 -15.28 7.76
N PRO A 129 -13.08 -14.53 7.12
CA PRO A 129 -14.43 -15.03 6.90
C PRO A 129 -14.39 -16.35 6.15
N SER A 130 -14.96 -17.42 6.71
CA SER A 130 -15.23 -18.64 5.95
C SER A 130 -16.57 -18.49 5.25
N SER A 131 -16.63 -18.87 3.97
CA SER A 131 -17.91 -19.06 3.29
C SER A 131 -18.71 -20.12 4.05
N LYS A 132 -19.95 -19.80 4.42
CA LYS A 132 -20.93 -20.82 4.78
C LYS A 132 -21.42 -21.53 3.53
#